data_AF-A0A940CBB7-F1
#
_entry.id   AF-A0A940CBB7-F1
#
_cell.length_a   1.000
_cell.length_b   1.000
_cell.length_c   1.000
_cell.angle_alpha   90.00
_cell.angle_beta   90.00
_cell.angle_gamma   90.00
#
_symmetry.space_group_name_H-M   'P 1'
#
loop_
_entity.id
_entity.type
_entity.pdbx_description
1 polymer ?
#
loop_
_entity_poly.entity_id
_entity_poly.type
_entity_poly.pdbx_seq_one_letter_code
_entity_poly.pdbx_strand_id
1 'polypeptide(L)'
;MYEEMSPETGEFFNFMTEHELFDFVTRENKHLGGYCTFMPNYKAPFIFSNFNGTSADIDVLTHEAGHAFEAYYASRRLPLMSQAFSTSEINEIHSMTMELFAYPYMERFFGDKTGKYLYAHFTDAIKTIPYLVSVDEFQHRVFENPGSTSADWRRFWREIEAKYMPWRSSARSRSTA
;
A
#
# COMPACT_ATOMS: atom_id res chain seq x y z
N MET A 1 4.96 -19.34 -3.38
CA MET A 1 4.12 -18.61 -2.41
C MET A 1 2.67 -18.67 -2.85
N TYR A 2 2.26 -17.95 -3.89
CA TYR A 2 0.86 -17.90 -4.30
C TYR A 2 0.27 -19.26 -4.71
N GLU A 3 1.03 -20.12 -5.40
CA GLU A 3 0.57 -21.49 -5.71
C GLU A 3 0.28 -22.35 -4.47
N GLU A 4 0.96 -22.09 -3.35
CA GLU A 4 0.73 -22.81 -2.09
C GLU A 4 -0.35 -22.13 -1.22
N MET A 5 -0.59 -20.84 -1.43
CA MET A 5 -1.61 -20.09 -0.71
C MET A 5 -3.01 -20.57 -1.09
N SER A 6 -3.31 -20.70 -2.38
CA SER A 6 -4.52 -21.34 -2.87
C SER A 6 -4.43 -21.65 -4.38
N PRO A 7 -5.27 -22.54 -4.93
CA PRO A 7 -5.36 -22.75 -6.37
C PRO A 7 -5.65 -21.46 -7.15
N GLU A 8 -6.53 -20.59 -6.61
CA GLU A 8 -6.94 -19.34 -7.24
C GLU A 8 -5.80 -18.32 -7.31
N THR A 9 -5.04 -18.19 -6.21
CA THR A 9 -3.90 -17.26 -6.16
C THR A 9 -2.74 -17.78 -7.01
N GLY A 10 -2.55 -19.10 -7.09
CA GLY A 10 -1.62 -19.74 -8.04
C GLY A 10 -1.97 -19.44 -9.50
N GLU A 11 -3.22 -19.67 -9.90
CA GLU A 11 -3.71 -19.36 -11.25
C GLU A 11 -3.49 -17.89 -11.60
N PHE A 12 -3.90 -16.98 -10.71
CA PHE A 12 -3.72 -15.54 -10.85
C PHE A 12 -2.25 -15.16 -11.06
N PHE A 13 -1.36 -15.63 -10.17
CA PHE A 13 0.03 -15.18 -10.21
C PHE A 13 0.79 -15.77 -11.40
N ASN A 14 0.43 -16.98 -11.82
CA ASN A 14 0.94 -17.60 -13.03
C ASN A 14 0.49 -16.83 -14.28
N PHE A 15 -0.79 -16.42 -14.35
CA PHE A 15 -1.28 -15.55 -15.43
C PHE A 15 -0.51 -14.23 -15.49
N MET A 16 -0.30 -13.56 -14.35
CA MET A 16 0.46 -12.30 -14.31
C MET A 16 1.90 -12.47 -14.79
N THR A 17 2.53 -13.61 -14.44
CA THR A 17 3.92 -13.92 -14.81
C THR A 17 4.04 -14.28 -16.29
N GLU A 18 3.16 -15.13 -16.80
CA GLU A 18 3.12 -15.55 -18.21
C GLU A 18 2.95 -14.37 -19.17
N HIS A 19 2.20 -13.35 -18.75
CA HIS A 19 1.91 -12.17 -19.54
C HIS A 19 2.76 -10.94 -19.18
N GLU A 20 3.78 -11.09 -18.34
CA GLU A 20 4.70 -10.01 -17.94
C GLU A 20 3.97 -8.76 -17.41
N LEU A 21 2.92 -8.96 -16.61
CA LEU A 21 2.03 -7.90 -16.12
C LEU A 21 2.56 -7.16 -14.89
N PHE A 22 3.88 -6.92 -14.88
CA PHE A 22 4.60 -6.31 -13.78
C PHE A 22 5.65 -5.30 -14.29
N ASP A 23 5.80 -4.18 -13.58
CA ASP A 23 6.96 -3.28 -13.71
C ASP A 23 7.48 -2.90 -12.32
N PHE A 24 8.38 -3.74 -11.79
CA PHE A 24 8.81 -3.63 -10.39
C PHE A 24 10.05 -2.75 -10.16
N VAL A 25 11.05 -2.78 -11.03
CA VAL A 25 12.39 -2.26 -10.70
C VAL A 25 12.44 -0.73 -10.83
N THR A 26 13.07 -0.05 -9.87
CA THR A 26 13.32 1.39 -9.95
C THR A 26 14.29 1.73 -11.09
N ARG A 27 14.05 2.83 -11.82
CA ARG A 27 14.94 3.32 -12.88
C ARG A 27 14.82 4.84 -13.04
N GLU A 28 15.82 5.44 -13.66
CA GLU A 28 15.82 6.88 -13.94
C GLU A 28 14.54 7.30 -14.68
N ASN A 29 13.94 8.41 -14.25
CA ASN A 29 12.69 8.96 -14.80
C ASN A 29 11.44 8.07 -14.65
N LYS A 30 11.48 7.01 -13.84
CA LYS A 30 10.28 6.24 -13.48
C LYS A 30 9.45 6.98 -12.43
N HIS A 31 8.11 6.93 -12.56
CA HIS A 31 7.20 7.50 -11.58
C HIS A 31 7.38 6.84 -10.20
N LEU A 32 7.29 7.63 -9.12
CA LEU A 32 7.48 7.15 -7.75
C LEU A 32 6.23 6.43 -7.22
N GLY A 33 6.42 5.54 -6.24
CA GLY A 33 5.34 4.81 -5.56
C GLY A 33 5.05 3.42 -6.15
N GLY A 34 3.90 2.88 -5.80
CA GLY A 34 3.35 1.65 -6.36
C GLY A 34 1.87 1.84 -6.69
N TYR A 35 1.36 1.08 -7.64
CA TYR A 35 -0.07 1.00 -7.90
C TYR A 35 -0.43 -0.28 -8.65
N CYS A 36 -1.70 -0.67 -8.55
CA CYS A 36 -2.35 -1.63 -9.41
C CYS A 36 -3.33 -0.91 -10.35
N THR A 37 -3.36 -1.34 -11.61
CA THR A 37 -4.37 -0.91 -12.57
C THR A 37 -4.94 -2.11 -13.33
N PHE A 38 -5.97 -1.89 -14.14
CA PHE A 38 -6.64 -2.95 -14.87
C PHE A 38 -6.90 -2.57 -16.32
N MET A 39 -6.70 -3.54 -17.21
CA MET A 39 -6.92 -3.42 -18.65
C MET A 39 -8.17 -4.23 -19.05
N PRO A 40 -9.36 -3.60 -19.18
CA PRO A 40 -10.62 -4.32 -19.33
C PRO A 40 -10.70 -5.23 -20.56
N ASN A 41 -10.17 -4.77 -21.69
CA ASN A 41 -10.18 -5.52 -22.95
C ASN A 41 -9.40 -6.84 -22.85
N TYR A 42 -8.42 -6.92 -21.95
CA TYR A 42 -7.57 -8.09 -21.75
C TYR A 42 -7.90 -8.85 -20.46
N LYS A 43 -8.85 -8.35 -19.67
CA LYS A 43 -9.16 -8.83 -18.31
C LYS A 43 -7.89 -9.02 -17.46
N ALA A 44 -6.97 -8.08 -17.58
CA ALA A 44 -5.61 -8.21 -17.05
C ALA A 44 -5.34 -7.09 -16.04
N PRO A 45 -5.01 -7.43 -14.78
CA PRO A 45 -4.40 -6.47 -13.86
C PRO A 45 -2.97 -6.16 -14.31
N PHE A 46 -2.40 -5.07 -13.79
CA PHE A 46 -1.00 -4.73 -13.97
C PHE A 46 -0.48 -4.09 -12.69
N ILE A 47 0.67 -4.58 -12.20
CA ILE A 47 1.29 -4.07 -10.99
C ILE A 47 2.52 -3.24 -11.35
N PHE A 48 2.57 -2.04 -10.79
CA PHE A 48 3.69 -1.13 -10.89
C PHE A 48 4.29 -0.91 -9.49
N SER A 49 5.62 -0.99 -9.36
CA SER A 49 6.32 -0.65 -8.11
C SER A 49 7.72 -0.08 -8.37
N ASN A 50 8.46 0.19 -7.31
CA ASN A 50 9.83 0.73 -7.37
C ASN A 50 10.77 -0.01 -6.40
N PHE A 51 11.04 -1.29 -6.67
CA PHE A 51 11.92 -2.11 -5.86
C PHE A 51 13.33 -1.52 -5.78
N ASN A 52 13.88 -1.51 -4.57
CA ASN A 52 15.18 -0.95 -4.25
C ASN A 52 16.03 -1.81 -3.30
N GLY A 53 15.60 -3.05 -3.03
CA GLY A 53 16.31 -4.02 -2.19
C GLY A 53 16.00 -3.91 -0.70
N THR A 54 14.94 -3.21 -0.31
CA THR A 54 14.49 -3.10 1.09
C THR A 54 13.29 -4.02 1.37
N SER A 55 12.90 -4.15 2.65
CA SER A 55 11.69 -4.92 3.00
C SER A 55 10.42 -4.37 2.34
N ALA A 56 10.40 -3.06 2.05
CA ALA A 56 9.30 -2.39 1.37
C ALA A 56 9.00 -2.96 -0.02
N ASP A 57 9.96 -3.63 -0.66
CA ASP A 57 9.74 -4.32 -1.93
C ASP A 57 8.69 -5.44 -1.76
N ILE A 58 8.75 -6.18 -0.65
CA ILE A 58 7.79 -7.26 -0.35
C ILE A 58 6.47 -6.69 0.16
N ASP A 59 6.51 -5.61 0.93
CA ASP A 59 5.30 -4.89 1.37
C ASP A 59 4.48 -4.47 0.13
N VAL A 60 5.11 -3.73 -0.81
CA VAL A 60 4.44 -3.27 -2.04
C VAL A 60 4.03 -4.44 -2.94
N LEU A 61 4.86 -5.48 -3.08
CA LEU A 61 4.49 -6.67 -3.87
C LEU A 61 3.19 -7.28 -3.38
N THR A 62 3.11 -7.55 -2.08
CA THR A 62 1.96 -8.24 -1.48
C THR A 62 0.72 -7.35 -1.43
N HIS A 63 0.90 -6.05 -1.17
CA HIS A 63 -0.15 -5.05 -1.24
C HIS A 63 -0.80 -4.98 -2.63
N GLU A 64 0.01 -4.73 -3.66
CA GLU A 64 -0.51 -4.57 -5.03
C GLU A 64 -1.01 -5.91 -5.61
N ALA A 65 -0.44 -7.03 -5.18
CA ALA A 65 -0.95 -8.35 -5.54
C ALA A 65 -2.35 -8.61 -4.95
N GLY A 66 -2.69 -8.01 -3.80
CA GLY A 66 -4.05 -8.08 -3.25
C GLY A 66 -5.05 -7.34 -4.13
N HIS A 67 -4.73 -6.10 -4.55
CA HIS A 67 -5.52 -5.35 -5.53
C HIS A 67 -5.64 -6.10 -6.86
N ALA A 68 -4.53 -6.59 -7.39
CA ALA A 68 -4.51 -7.30 -8.67
C ALA A 68 -5.29 -8.61 -8.61
N PHE A 69 -5.24 -9.34 -7.49
CA PHE A 69 -5.99 -10.57 -7.31
C PHE A 69 -7.49 -10.31 -7.25
N GLU A 70 -7.93 -9.27 -6.53
CA GLU A 70 -9.33 -8.84 -6.50
C GLU A 70 -9.85 -8.55 -7.91
N ALA A 71 -9.15 -7.68 -8.65
CA ALA A 71 -9.52 -7.32 -10.02
C ALA A 71 -9.51 -8.52 -10.98
N TYR A 72 -8.49 -9.39 -10.88
CA TYR A 72 -8.37 -10.61 -11.68
C TYR A 72 -9.58 -11.53 -11.46
N TYR A 73 -9.91 -11.78 -10.20
CA TYR A 73 -10.93 -12.74 -9.80
C TYR A 73 -12.35 -12.21 -10.07
N ALA A 74 -12.60 -10.94 -9.72
CA ALA A 74 -13.90 -10.30 -9.87
C ALA A 74 -14.28 -10.12 -11.35
N SER A 75 -13.36 -9.66 -12.20
CA SER A 75 -13.60 -9.46 -13.65
C SER A 75 -13.93 -10.76 -14.43
N ARG A 76 -13.63 -11.92 -13.85
CA ARG A 76 -13.92 -13.25 -14.42
C ARG A 76 -15.22 -13.85 -13.91
N ARG A 77 -15.71 -13.41 -12.75
CA ARG A 77 -16.89 -13.98 -12.08
C ARG A 77 -18.11 -13.07 -12.07
N LEU A 78 -17.90 -11.76 -12.16
CA LEU A 78 -18.97 -10.78 -12.16
C LEU A 78 -19.37 -10.41 -13.59
N PRO A 79 -20.67 -10.19 -13.85
CA PRO A 79 -21.17 -9.92 -15.20
C PRO A 79 -20.81 -8.52 -15.70
N LEU A 80 -20.58 -7.56 -14.79
CA LEU A 80 -20.31 -6.16 -15.12
C LEU A 80 -18.98 -5.71 -14.55
N MET A 81 -18.16 -5.04 -15.36
CA MET A 81 -16.87 -4.48 -14.92
C MET A 81 -17.03 -3.41 -13.83
N SER A 82 -18.15 -2.71 -13.78
CA SER A 82 -18.45 -1.75 -12.71
C SER A 82 -18.64 -2.41 -11.33
N GLN A 83 -18.77 -3.74 -11.28
CA GLN A 83 -18.84 -4.51 -10.04
C GLN A 83 -17.50 -5.15 -9.68
N ALA A 84 -16.51 -5.10 -10.58
CA ALA A 84 -15.21 -5.75 -10.41
C ALA A 84 -14.23 -4.92 -9.55
N PHE A 85 -14.66 -3.73 -9.11
CA PHE A 85 -13.93 -2.85 -8.22
C PHE A 85 -14.91 -2.24 -7.23
N SER A 86 -14.40 -1.81 -6.07
CA SER A 86 -15.17 -1.09 -5.07
C SER A 86 -14.61 0.33 -4.86
N THR A 87 -15.15 1.02 -3.86
CA THR A 87 -14.60 2.28 -3.35
C THR A 87 -13.22 2.06 -2.73
N SER A 88 -12.37 3.11 -2.71
CA SER A 88 -10.95 2.98 -2.35
C SER A 88 -10.73 2.32 -0.99
N GLU A 89 -11.52 2.67 0.02
CA GLU A 89 -11.43 2.09 1.37
C GLU A 89 -11.76 0.59 1.41
N ILE A 90 -12.66 0.13 0.53
CA ILE A 90 -12.97 -1.30 0.41
C ILE A 90 -11.88 -2.00 -0.39
N ASN A 91 -11.33 -1.36 -1.43
CA ASN A 91 -10.21 -1.92 -2.19
C ASN A 91 -9.01 -2.18 -1.28
N GLU A 92 -8.72 -1.26 -0.36
CA GLU A 92 -7.62 -1.41 0.61
C GLU A 92 -7.78 -2.59 1.58
N ILE A 93 -8.99 -3.16 1.73
CA ILE A 93 -9.16 -4.41 2.48
C ILE A 93 -8.40 -5.54 1.79
N HIS A 94 -8.47 -5.65 0.47
CA HIS A 94 -7.86 -6.75 -0.29
C HIS A 94 -6.33 -6.67 -0.25
N SER A 95 -5.77 -5.48 -0.51
CA SER A 95 -4.33 -5.22 -0.49
C SER A 95 -3.72 -5.46 0.90
N MET A 96 -4.21 -4.75 1.92
CA MET A 96 -3.66 -4.84 3.27
C MET A 96 -3.89 -6.22 3.90
N THR A 97 -4.98 -6.91 3.56
CA THR A 97 -5.20 -8.29 4.02
C THR A 97 -4.24 -9.26 3.35
N MET A 98 -3.91 -9.05 2.06
CA MET A 98 -2.97 -9.90 1.34
C MET A 98 -1.56 -9.84 1.95
N GLU A 99 -1.12 -8.67 2.42
CA GLU A 99 0.14 -8.52 3.18
C GLU A 99 0.19 -9.48 4.39
N LEU A 100 -0.93 -9.59 5.12
CA LEU A 100 -1.05 -10.48 6.28
C LEU A 100 -1.15 -11.96 5.87
N PHE A 101 -1.90 -12.29 4.81
CA PHE A 101 -1.97 -13.66 4.30
C PHE A 101 -0.64 -14.18 3.77
N ALA A 102 0.27 -13.30 3.39
CA ALA A 102 1.61 -13.66 2.96
C ALA A 102 2.56 -14.01 4.13
N TYR A 103 2.20 -13.72 5.40
CA TYR A 103 3.04 -13.96 6.58
C TYR A 103 3.66 -15.37 6.66
N PRO A 104 2.91 -16.47 6.43
CA PRO A 104 3.46 -17.83 6.50
C PRO A 104 4.60 -18.10 5.49
N TYR A 105 4.76 -17.24 4.48
CA TYR A 105 5.72 -17.41 3.38
C TYR A 105 6.92 -16.48 3.48
N MET A 106 6.98 -15.60 4.49
CA MET A 106 8.01 -14.56 4.62
C MET A 106 9.42 -15.12 4.80
N GLU A 107 9.55 -16.36 5.28
CA GLU A 107 10.84 -17.06 5.36
C GLU A 107 11.53 -17.20 4.00
N ARG A 108 10.78 -17.27 2.90
CA ARG A 108 11.34 -17.36 1.54
C ARG A 108 12.05 -16.08 1.09
N PHE A 109 11.63 -14.93 1.61
CA PHE A 109 12.18 -13.63 1.25
C PHE A 109 13.24 -13.16 2.24
N PHE A 110 13.04 -13.46 3.53
CA PHE A 110 13.83 -12.88 4.61
C PHE A 110 14.70 -13.90 5.37
N GLY A 111 14.49 -15.20 5.21
CA GLY A 111 15.26 -16.25 5.88
C GLY A 111 15.36 -16.03 7.39
N ASP A 112 16.57 -15.90 7.90
CA ASP A 112 16.87 -15.65 9.33
C ASP A 112 16.31 -14.32 9.86
N LYS A 113 16.00 -13.37 8.97
CA LYS A 113 15.44 -12.06 9.33
C LYS A 113 13.91 -12.03 9.39
N THR A 114 13.23 -13.14 9.12
CA THR A 114 11.75 -13.22 9.08
C THR A 114 11.10 -12.68 10.35
N GLY A 115 11.58 -13.06 11.53
CA GLY A 115 11.05 -12.55 12.80
C GLY A 115 11.18 -11.02 12.94
N LYS A 116 12.25 -10.42 12.38
CA LYS A 116 12.42 -8.95 12.36
C LYS A 116 11.45 -8.30 11.40
N TYR A 117 11.26 -8.86 10.21
CA TYR A 117 10.30 -8.37 9.24
C TYR A 117 8.88 -8.37 9.81
N LEU A 118 8.42 -9.51 10.34
CA LEU A 118 7.06 -9.64 10.88
C LEU A 118 6.79 -8.64 12.02
N TYR A 119 7.78 -8.46 12.91
CA TYR A 119 7.68 -7.47 13.98
C TYR A 119 7.61 -6.04 13.44
N ALA A 120 8.48 -5.69 12.49
CA ALA A 120 8.52 -4.36 11.88
C ALA A 120 7.22 -4.05 11.13
N HIS A 121 6.79 -4.94 10.24
CA HIS A 121 5.58 -4.83 9.44
C HIS A 121 4.34 -4.65 10.33
N PHE A 122 4.15 -5.52 11.32
CA PHE A 122 3.01 -5.42 12.25
C PHE A 122 3.03 -4.13 13.06
N THR A 123 4.21 -3.73 13.55
CA THR A 123 4.36 -2.49 14.31
C THR A 123 4.05 -1.27 13.44
N ASP A 124 4.46 -1.28 12.18
CA ASP A 124 4.19 -0.20 11.24
C ASP A 124 2.71 -0.14 10.84
N ALA A 125 2.03 -1.28 10.65
CA ALA A 125 0.58 -1.33 10.46
C ALA A 125 -0.19 -0.61 11.59
N ILE A 126 0.22 -0.80 12.85
CA ILE A 126 -0.37 -0.10 14.00
C ILE A 126 -0.04 1.41 13.95
N LYS A 127 1.20 1.79 13.63
CA LYS A 127 1.60 3.20 13.54
C LYS A 127 0.96 3.94 12.36
N THR A 128 0.55 3.23 11.32
CA THR A 128 -0.12 3.80 10.15
C THR A 128 -1.49 4.36 10.52
N ILE A 129 -2.22 3.73 11.44
CA ILE A 129 -3.56 4.19 11.88
C ILE A 129 -3.56 5.66 12.35
N PRO A 130 -2.76 6.09 13.35
CA PRO A 130 -2.74 7.49 13.77
C PRO A 130 -2.21 8.44 12.69
N TYR A 131 -1.35 7.95 11.79
CA TYR A 131 -0.88 8.75 10.66
C TYR A 131 -2.00 9.01 9.64
N LEU A 132 -2.78 8.00 9.26
CA LEU A 132 -3.90 8.15 8.32
C LEU A 132 -4.97 9.10 8.88
N VAL A 133 -5.33 8.96 10.16
CA VAL A 133 -6.25 9.88 10.85
C VAL A 133 -5.70 11.31 10.87
N SER A 134 -4.37 11.47 10.99
CA SER A 134 -3.74 12.80 10.93
C SER A 134 -3.84 13.43 9.55
N VAL A 135 -3.65 12.63 8.49
CA VAL A 135 -3.79 13.10 7.10
C VAL A 135 -5.24 13.48 6.81
N ASP A 136 -6.20 12.68 7.26
CA ASP A 136 -7.64 12.96 7.13
C ASP A 136 -8.03 14.27 7.83
N GLU A 137 -7.70 14.44 9.13
CA GLU A 137 -7.99 15.68 9.86
C GLU A 137 -7.29 16.88 9.23
N PHE A 138 -6.07 16.70 8.70
CA PHE A 138 -5.34 17.75 8.02
C PHE A 138 -6.07 18.21 6.75
N GLN A 139 -6.54 17.26 5.92
CA GLN A 139 -7.30 17.59 4.71
C GLN A 139 -8.61 18.32 5.08
N HIS A 140 -9.34 17.86 6.09
CA HIS A 140 -10.52 18.56 6.61
C HIS A 140 -10.21 20.01 6.96
N ARG A 141 -9.17 20.27 7.77
CA ARG A 141 -8.80 21.66 8.15
C ARG A 141 -8.42 22.52 6.96
N VAL A 142 -7.73 21.97 5.96
CA VAL A 142 -7.37 22.70 4.73
C VAL A 142 -8.64 23.09 3.96
N PHE A 143 -9.56 22.15 3.73
CA PHE A 143 -10.76 22.39 2.93
C PHE A 143 -11.83 23.22 3.66
N GLU A 144 -11.90 23.15 4.98
CA GLU A 144 -12.76 24.01 5.81
C GLU A 144 -12.23 25.47 5.88
N ASN A 145 -10.96 25.69 5.52
CA ASN A 145 -10.31 27.00 5.54
C ASN A 145 -9.68 27.34 4.17
N PRO A 146 -10.48 27.60 3.12
CA PRO A 146 -9.97 27.78 1.75
C PRO A 146 -9.02 28.98 1.57
N GLY A 147 -9.01 29.95 2.50
CA GLY A 147 -8.08 31.08 2.51
C GLY A 147 -6.77 30.82 3.28
N SER A 148 -6.58 29.62 3.83
CA SER A 148 -5.40 29.26 4.61
C SER A 148 -4.14 29.22 3.74
N THR A 149 -3.04 29.73 4.29
CA THR A 149 -1.75 29.78 3.61
C THR A 149 -0.92 28.53 3.89
N SER A 150 0.17 28.34 3.15
CA SER A 150 1.14 27.27 3.47
C SER A 150 1.74 27.39 4.89
N ALA A 151 1.75 28.59 5.50
CA ALA A 151 2.18 28.76 6.89
C ALA A 151 1.13 28.22 7.87
N ASP A 152 -0.16 28.42 7.57
CA ASP A 152 -1.28 27.86 8.32
C ASP A 152 -1.29 26.33 8.23
N TRP A 153 -1.09 25.76 7.04
CA TRP A 153 -1.04 24.31 6.84
C TRP A 153 0.07 23.66 7.67
N ARG A 154 1.27 24.26 7.71
CA ARG A 154 2.36 23.78 8.57
C ARG A 154 2.04 23.90 10.06
N ARG A 155 1.21 24.87 10.47
CA ARG A 155 0.72 24.97 11.85
C ARG A 155 -0.30 23.87 12.14
N PHE A 156 -1.30 23.69 11.27
CA PHE A 156 -2.30 22.62 11.37
C PHE A 156 -1.65 21.25 11.51
N TRP A 157 -0.72 20.92 10.60
CA TRP A 157 0.00 19.65 10.65
C TRP A 157 0.75 19.45 11.97
N ARG A 158 1.44 20.47 12.48
CA ARG A 158 2.16 20.37 13.77
C ARG A 158 1.23 20.13 14.96
N GLU A 159 0.07 20.77 14.99
CA GLU A 159 -0.94 20.55 16.04
C GLU A 159 -1.50 19.13 15.98
N ILE A 160 -1.83 18.65 14.77
CA ILE A 160 -2.36 17.29 14.54
C ILE A 160 -1.29 16.24 14.88
N GLU A 161 -0.05 16.42 14.43
CA GLU A 161 1.05 15.50 14.72
C GLU A 161 1.32 15.42 16.23
N ALA A 162 1.29 16.53 16.96
CA ALA A 162 1.44 16.54 18.41
C ALA A 162 0.28 15.81 19.12
N LYS A 163 -0.94 15.83 18.55
CA LYS A 163 -2.13 15.16 19.08
C LYS A 163 -2.09 13.65 18.88
N TYR A 164 -1.81 13.18 17.65
CA TYR A 164 -1.92 11.75 17.30
C TYR A 164 -0.61 10.99 17.32
N MET A 165 0.53 11.68 17.15
CA MET A 165 1.86 11.09 17.09
C MET A 165 2.87 11.85 17.97
N PRO A 166 2.61 12.02 19.28
CA PRO A 166 3.45 12.84 20.19
C PRO A 166 4.90 12.36 20.32
N TRP A 167 5.20 11.14 19.88
CA TRP A 167 6.55 10.58 19.84
C TRP A 167 7.38 11.06 18.64
N ARG A 168 6.76 11.59 17.57
CA ARG A 168 7.49 12.16 16.42
C ARG A 168 8.04 13.55 16.80
N SER A 169 9.35 13.71 16.68
CA SER A 169 10.13 14.80 17.28
C SER A 169 10.17 16.11 16.47
N SER A 170 9.19 16.38 15.62
CA SER A 170 9.10 17.67 14.89
C SER A 170 8.83 18.85 15.82
N ALA A 171 8.26 18.60 17.01
CA ALA A 171 7.99 19.60 18.04
C ALA A 171 9.20 19.92 18.96
N ARG A 172 10.25 19.08 18.98
CA ARG A 172 11.41 19.27 19.88
C ARG A 172 12.61 20.00 19.25
N SER A 173 12.65 20.17 17.93
CA SER A 173 13.85 20.65 17.22
C SER A 173 13.91 22.16 16.93
N ARG A 174 13.11 23.00 17.61
CA ARG A 174 13.16 24.47 17.44
C ARG A 174 13.35 25.29 18.72
N SER A 175 13.96 24.72 19.78
CA SER A 175 14.32 25.50 20.98
C SER A 175 15.81 25.78 21.16
N THR A 176 16.66 25.52 20.16
CA THR A 176 18.08 25.90 20.21
C THR A 176 18.59 26.34 18.83
N ALA A 177 18.44 27.63 18.55
CA ALA A 177 19.31 28.44 17.71
C ALA A 177 19.11 29.91 18.08
#